data_AF-A0A371AZY7-F1
#
_entry.id   AF-A0A371AZY7-F1
#
_cell.length_a   1.000
_cell.length_b   1.000
_cell.length_c   1.000
_cell.angle_alpha   90.00
_cell.angle_beta   90.00
_cell.angle_gamma   90.00
#
_symmetry.space_group_name_H-M   'P 1'
#
loop_
_entity.id
_entity.type
_entity.pdbx_description
1 polymer ?
#
loop_
_entity_poly.entity_id
_entity_poly.type
_entity_poly.pdbx_seq_one_letter_code
_entity_poly.pdbx_strand_id
1 'polypeptide(L)'
;MYCPKCKKEYNEGIKRCDDCNVDLVTKLNEEKDEYDQEDFDDIFEDDIEEEDFEEEQTFLFYKNPRVIARVILSVWFVGALLFAISQYLANWYK
;
A
#
# COMPACT_ATOMS: atom_id res chain seq x y z
N MET A 1 -20.78 10.42 7.97
CA MET A 1 -20.00 11.29 7.04
C MET A 1 -18.80 10.49 6.55
N TYR A 2 -18.39 10.58 5.28
CA TYR A 2 -17.34 9.74 4.71
C TYR A 2 -16.28 10.59 4.00
N CYS A 3 -15.03 10.16 4.06
CA CYS A 3 -13.96 10.80 3.30
C CYS A 3 -13.89 10.20 1.88
N PRO A 4 -14.01 10.99 0.79
CA PRO A 4 -13.99 10.48 -0.59
C PRO A 4 -12.65 9.86 -1.00
N LYS A 5 -11.55 10.27 -0.35
CA LYS A 5 -10.20 9.76 -0.64
C LYS A 5 -9.81 8.59 0.24
N CYS A 6 -10.09 8.73 1.54
CA CYS A 6 -9.65 7.81 2.57
C CYS A 6 -10.69 6.67 2.79
N LYS A 7 -11.92 6.76 2.24
CA LYS A 7 -13.09 5.88 2.43
C LYS A 7 -13.47 5.56 3.89
N LYS A 8 -12.85 6.23 4.87
CA LYS A 8 -13.15 6.11 6.29
C LYS A 8 -14.49 6.73 6.63
N GLU A 9 -15.19 6.10 7.57
CA GLU A 9 -16.41 6.60 8.19
C GLU A 9 -16.09 7.55 9.34
N TYR A 10 -16.85 8.63 9.42
CA TYR A 10 -16.73 9.69 10.41
C TYR A 10 -18.09 9.96 11.06
N ASN A 11 -18.03 10.21 12.37
CA ASN A 11 -19.17 10.61 13.18
C ASN A 11 -19.80 11.93 12.68
N GLU A 12 -21.11 12.06 12.89
CA GLU A 12 -21.86 13.26 12.55
C GLU A 12 -21.35 14.47 13.35
N GLY A 13 -21.02 15.56 12.67
CA GLY A 13 -20.46 16.78 13.25
C GLY A 13 -19.03 17.10 12.80
N ILE A 14 -18.30 16.13 12.26
CA ILE A 14 -16.99 16.35 11.64
C ILE A 14 -17.20 16.78 10.19
N LYS A 15 -16.65 17.93 9.80
CA LYS A 15 -16.77 18.48 8.43
C LYS A 15 -15.58 18.19 7.54
N ARG A 16 -14.42 17.89 8.14
CA ARG A 16 -13.14 17.81 7.45
C ARG A 16 -12.36 16.58 7.91
N CYS A 17 -11.74 15.88 6.97
CA CYS A 17 -10.89 14.73 7.27
C CYS A 17 -9.52 15.20 7.79
N ASP A 18 -9.06 14.72 8.95
CA ASP A 18 -7.75 15.10 9.52
C ASP A 18 -6.56 14.64 8.66
N ASP A 19 -6.70 13.50 7.97
CA ASP A 19 -5.66 12.92 7.13
C ASP A 19 -5.62 13.53 5.73
N CYS A 20 -6.79 13.61 5.11
CA CYS A 20 -6.96 13.98 3.71
C CYS A 20 -7.18 15.51 3.54
N ASN A 21 -7.50 16.24 4.62
CA ASN A 21 -7.83 17.68 4.67
C ASN A 21 -8.90 18.14 3.65
N VAL A 22 -9.79 17.21 3.27
CA VAL A 22 -10.93 17.43 2.36
C VAL A 22 -12.24 17.38 3.13
N ASP A 23 -13.26 18.00 2.57
CA ASP A 23 -14.59 18.01 3.16
C ASP A 23 -15.24 16.62 3.07
N LEU A 24 -15.91 16.23 4.15
CA LEU A 24 -16.55 14.93 4.25
C LEU A 24 -17.91 14.95 3.54
N VAL A 25 -18.21 13.88 2.82
CA VAL A 25 -19.46 13.71 2.06
C VAL A 25 -20.42 12.81 2.82
N THR A 26 -21.73 13.01 2.66
CA THR A 26 -22.76 12.21 3.34
C THR A 26 -22.94 10.83 2.72
N LYS A 27 -22.66 10.70 1.42
CA LYS A 27 -22.78 9.45 0.66
C LYS A 27 -21.57 9.33 -0.26
N LEU A 28 -20.88 8.20 -0.20
CA LEU A 28 -19.93 7.81 -1.25
C LEU A 28 -20.78 7.37 -2.44
N ASN A 29 -20.62 7.98 -3.60
CA ASN A 29 -21.18 7.40 -4.81
C ASN A 29 -20.42 6.09 -5.04
N GLU A 30 -21.11 4.97 -4.92
CA GLU A 30 -20.65 3.72 -5.51
C GLU A 30 -20.70 3.99 -7.01
N GLU A 31 -19.57 4.34 -7.61
CA GLU A 31 -19.44 4.21 -9.05
C GLU A 31 -19.75 2.73 -9.34
N LYS A 32 -20.95 2.51 -9.88
CA LYS A 32 -21.23 1.30 -10.64
C LYS A 32 -20.11 1.25 -11.68
N ASP A 33 -19.20 0.32 -11.47
CA ASP A 33 -18.34 -0.19 -12.51
C ASP A 33 -19.28 -0.80 -13.58
N GLU A 34 -19.81 0.05 -14.45
CA GLU A 34 -20.52 -0.32 -15.66
C GLU A 34 -19.45 -0.73 -16.68
N TYR A 35 -18.74 -1.82 -16.37
CA TYR A 35 -18.04 -2.59 -17.38
C TYR A 35 -19.12 -3.42 -18.09
N ASP A 36 -19.63 -2.88 -19.19
CA ASP A 36 -20.16 -3.70 -20.28
C ASP A 36 -19.04 -4.63 -20.74
N GLN A 37 -18.93 -5.80 -20.13
CA GLN A 37 -18.25 -6.96 -20.71
C GLN A 37 -19.27 -7.74 -21.53
N GLU A 38 -19.63 -7.17 -22.68
CA GLU A 38 -20.05 -7.99 -23.82
C GLU A 38 -18.83 -8.78 -24.32
N ASP A 39 -19.07 -10.04 -24.67
CA ASP A 39 -18.19 -10.97 -25.38
C ASP A 39 -16.97 -11.51 -24.60
N PHE A 40 -17.30 -12.29 -23.57
CA PHE A 40 -16.58 -13.50 -23.22
C PHE A 40 -16.91 -14.54 -24.31
N ASP A 41 -16.07 -14.73 -25.33
CA ASP A 41 -15.91 -15.97 -26.12
C ASP A 41 -14.90 -15.76 -27.26
N ASP A 42 -13.96 -16.71 -27.38
CA ASP A 42 -12.96 -16.91 -28.45
C ASP A 42 -11.84 -15.88 -28.62
N ILE A 43 -10.62 -16.22 -28.12
CA ILE A 43 -9.31 -15.94 -28.76
C ILE A 43 -8.18 -16.68 -27.99
N PHE A 44 -7.76 -17.80 -28.59
CA PHE A 44 -6.46 -18.53 -28.54
C PHE A 44 -6.01 -19.27 -27.27
N GLU A 45 -6.32 -20.57 -27.24
CA GLU A 45 -5.41 -21.60 -26.73
C GLU A 45 -4.29 -21.80 -27.75
N ASP A 46 -3.13 -21.18 -27.50
CA ASP A 46 -1.82 -21.64 -27.99
C ASP A 46 -0.76 -21.16 -27.00
N ASP A 47 -0.26 -22.11 -26.19
CA ASP A 47 0.99 -22.10 -25.41
C ASP A 47 1.39 -20.78 -24.71
N ILE A 48 0.79 -20.52 -23.54
CA ILE A 48 1.40 -19.65 -22.54
C ILE A 48 2.35 -20.53 -21.71
N GLU A 49 3.66 -20.44 -21.98
CA GLU A 49 4.68 -20.92 -21.07
C GLU A 49 4.55 -20.14 -19.74
N GLU A 50 4.05 -20.81 -18.69
CA GLU A 50 3.99 -20.27 -17.35
C GLU A 50 5.40 -20.15 -16.76
N GLU A 51 6.07 -19.03 -17.00
CA GLU A 51 7.14 -18.56 -16.12
C GLU A 51 7.29 -17.03 -16.28
N ASP A 52 7.30 -16.34 -15.13
CA ASP A 52 7.62 -14.91 -14.93
C ASP A 52 6.50 -13.86 -15.06
N PHE A 53 5.44 -13.98 -14.24
CA PHE A 53 4.55 -12.83 -13.92
C PHE A 53 4.34 -12.67 -12.40
N GLU A 54 5.40 -12.40 -11.65
CA GLU A 54 5.29 -12.05 -10.21
C GLU A 54 5.94 -10.70 -9.82
N GLU A 55 6.46 -9.90 -10.75
CA GLU A 55 7.25 -8.73 -10.34
C GLU A 55 6.47 -7.41 -10.16
N GLU A 56 5.28 -7.23 -10.73
CA GLU A 56 4.74 -5.88 -10.90
C GLU A 56 3.97 -5.31 -9.67
N GLN A 57 3.60 -6.16 -8.69
CA GLN A 57 2.84 -5.68 -7.53
C GLN A 57 3.69 -5.03 -6.43
N THR A 58 5.01 -5.22 -6.41
CA THR A 58 5.87 -4.68 -5.35
C THR A 58 6.19 -3.19 -5.52
N PHE A 59 6.04 -2.63 -6.73
CA PHE A 59 6.54 -1.28 -7.04
C PHE A 59 5.58 -0.13 -6.69
N LEU A 60 4.28 -0.41 -6.49
CA LEU A 60 3.29 0.64 -6.24
C LEU A 60 3.36 1.26 -4.82
N PHE A 61 4.03 0.60 -3.87
CA PHE A 61 4.17 1.11 -2.50
C PHE A 61 5.16 2.30 -2.39
N TYR A 62 6.08 2.46 -3.36
CA TYR A 62 7.12 3.51 -3.35
C TYR A 62 6.59 4.91 -3.75
N LYS A 63 5.37 5.06 -4.26
CA LYS A 63 4.85 6.39 -4.64
C LYS A 63 4.55 7.32 -3.46
N ASN A 64 4.53 6.80 -2.21
CA ASN A 64 4.24 7.60 -1.03
C ASN A 64 5.53 7.95 -0.23
N PRO A 65 6.02 9.21 -0.27
CA PRO A 65 7.32 9.59 0.32
C PRO A 65 7.39 9.33 1.83
N ARG A 66 6.25 9.35 2.53
CA ARG A 66 6.17 9.05 3.96
C ARG A 66 6.43 7.58 4.27
N VAL A 67 6.04 6.69 3.36
CA VAL A 67 6.22 5.24 3.51
C VAL A 67 7.67 4.88 3.27
N ILE A 68 8.28 5.43 2.22
CA ILE A 68 9.70 5.26 1.90
C ILE A 68 10.58 5.66 3.09
N ALA A 69 10.33 6.84 3.67
CA ALA A 69 11.09 7.32 4.81
C ALA A 69 10.99 6.35 6.02
N ARG A 70 9.81 5.79 6.28
CA ARG A 70 9.62 4.82 7.36
C ARG A 70 10.33 3.50 7.09
N VAL A 71 10.27 2.99 5.86
CA VAL A 71 10.98 1.76 5.47
C VAL A 71 12.48 1.95 5.62
N ILE A 72 13.04 3.04 5.07
CA ILE A 72 14.47 3.34 5.18
C ILE A 72 14.90 3.42 6.65
N LEU A 73 14.17 4.18 7.48
CA LEU A 73 14.49 4.30 8.91
C LEU A 73 14.41 2.96 9.64
N SER A 74 13.41 2.13 9.32
CA SER A 74 13.26 0.81 9.93
C SER A 74 14.42 -0.12 9.57
N VAL A 75 14.83 -0.16 8.30
CA VAL A 75 15.98 -0.95 7.82
C VAL A 75 17.27 -0.46 8.47
N TRP A 76 17.48 0.85 8.54
CA TRP A 76 18.66 1.44 9.19
C TRP A 76 18.72 1.08 10.68
N PHE A 77 17.60 1.19 11.38
CA PHE A 77 17.52 0.89 12.81
C PHE A 77 17.77 -0.59 13.10
N VAL A 78 17.17 -1.49 12.33
CA VAL A 78 17.41 -2.93 12.45
C VAL A 78 18.88 -3.26 12.17
N GLY A 79 19.46 -2.69 11.11
CA GLY A 79 20.88 -2.86 10.81
C GLY A 79 21.79 -2.37 11.95
N ALA A 80 21.51 -1.19 12.51
CA ALA A 80 22.27 -0.63 13.63
C ALA A 80 22.14 -1.49 14.90
N LEU A 81 20.94 -2.03 15.18
CA LEU A 81 20.72 -2.95 16.29
C LEU A 81 21.51 -4.23 16.14
N LEU A 82 21.44 -4.87 14.97
CA LEU A 82 22.19 -6.09 14.69
C LEU A 82 23.70 -5.85 14.80
N PHE A 83 24.18 -4.71 14.29
CA PHE A 83 25.57 -4.32 14.43
C PHE A 83 25.99 -4.12 15.89
N ALA A 84 25.18 -3.42 16.68
CA ALA A 84 25.44 -3.22 18.11
C ALA A 84 25.44 -4.55 18.88
N ILE A 85 24.49 -5.46 18.58
CA ILE A 85 24.44 -6.80 19.16
C ILE A 85 25.69 -7.60 18.79
N SER A 86 26.14 -7.51 17.53
CA SER A 86 27.36 -8.17 17.08
C SER A 86 28.60 -7.67 17.84
N GLN A 87 28.74 -6.34 18.00
CA GLN A 87 29.83 -5.75 18.79
C GLN A 87 29.77 -6.15 20.27
N TYR A 88 28.56 -6.18 20.85
CA TYR A 88 28.36 -6.61 22.24
C TYR A 88 28.77 -8.07 22.46
N LEU A 89 28.35 -8.98 21.57
CA LEU A 89 28.74 -10.38 21.62
C LEU A 89 30.25 -10.56 21.43
N ALA A 90 30.85 -9.83 20.49
CA ALA A 90 32.29 -9.87 20.23
C ALA A 90 33.12 -9.37 21.44
N ASN A 91 32.61 -8.36 22.15
CA ASN A 91 33.27 -7.84 23.35
C ASN A 91 33.11 -8.75 24.57
N TRP A 92 32.03 -9.52 24.66
CA TRP A 92 31.78 -10.45 25.78
C TRP A 92 32.59 -11.76 25.68
N TYR A 93 33.00 -12.13 24.46
CA TYR A 93 33.78 -13.35 24.21
C TYR A 93 35.30 -13.17 24.40
N LYS A 94 35.75 -11.94 24.71
CA LYS A 94 37.16 -11.59 24.86
C LYS A 94 37.54 -11.52 26.34
#